data_AF-A0A937TVS7-F1
#
_entry.id   AF-A0A937TVS7-F1
#
_cell.length_a   1.000
_cell.length_b   1.000
_cell.length_c   1.000
_cell.angle_alpha   90.00
_cell.angle_beta   90.00
_cell.angle_gamma   90.00
#
_symmetry.space_group_name_H-M   'P 1'
#
loop_
_entity.id
_entity.type
_entity.pdbx_description
1 polymer ?
#
loop_
_entity_poly.entity_id
_entity_poly.type
_entity_poly.pdbx_seq_one_letter_code
_entity_poly.pdbx_strand_id
1 'polypeptide(L)'
;MVADEEHGFEGLISKELFDLAQEKRLGRNTPFTRGKAVTAPYYLSGLLVCSCGHNLQGQTKTSGKRKGCRKYHYYTCGGYVMKGRTVCKSYLLPKESIEGPVLAALAKRIKAQGRIDAIRAQVESLLAEYGSAAESVSDIRRRSREVEQRRRNWEKAIDKGVNMDLAVENLKRLDAEKEALERELALARTRKTLDVDVKAASREILAGLDRLQEVLEKGSVAEVKAILRAYIGRVEYDHKKNRARVGFLRLPPRALISKLAPESARISVVAGAGFEPATFGL
;
A
#
# COMPACT_ATOMS: atom_id res chain seq x y z
N MET A 1 45.93 6.42 10.97
CA MET A 1 44.46 6.35 10.98
C MET A 1 43.99 7.51 11.83
N VAL A 2 43.21 8.40 11.21
CA VAL A 2 42.95 9.77 11.69
C VAL A 2 42.13 9.73 12.98
N ALA A 3 42.58 10.54 13.95
CA ALA A 3 41.92 10.82 15.20
C ALA A 3 40.63 11.62 14.96
N ASP A 4 39.50 11.13 15.47
CA ASP A 4 38.31 11.95 15.68
C ASP A 4 38.36 12.49 17.10
N GLU A 5 39.01 13.65 17.25
CA GLU A 5 38.83 14.54 18.39
C GLU A 5 37.47 15.24 18.27
N GLU A 6 36.42 14.73 18.92
CA GLU A 6 35.35 15.57 19.47
C GLU A 6 34.68 14.83 20.65
N HIS A 7 34.66 15.47 21.83
CA HIS A 7 34.04 15.08 23.11
C HIS A 7 34.89 14.18 24.03
N GLY A 8 35.46 14.78 25.10
CA GLY A 8 36.36 14.13 26.07
C GLY A 8 35.71 13.15 27.06
N PHE A 9 34.65 12.45 26.65
CA PHE A 9 34.02 11.40 27.46
C PHE A 9 33.78 10.17 26.61
N GLU A 10 34.22 9.01 27.09
CA GLU A 10 33.90 7.73 26.46
C GLU A 10 32.39 7.47 26.50
N GLY A 11 31.83 7.08 25.36
CA GLY A 11 30.41 6.78 25.25
C GLY A 11 30.02 5.58 26.12
N LEU A 12 29.00 5.75 26.98
CA LEU A 12 28.46 4.68 27.82
C LEU A 12 27.90 3.49 27.02
N ILE A 13 27.59 3.71 25.75
CA ILE A 13 27.09 2.71 24.81
C ILE A 13 27.80 2.89 23.46
N SER A 14 27.89 1.80 22.69
CA SER A 14 28.48 1.87 21.34
C SER A 14 27.68 2.80 20.42
N LYS A 15 28.39 3.43 19.49
CA LYS A 15 27.79 4.31 18.48
C LYS A 15 26.71 3.58 17.66
N GLU A 16 26.97 2.32 17.32
CA GLU A 16 26.01 1.45 16.65
C GLU A 16 24.72 1.22 17.46
N LEU A 17 24.82 1.02 18.78
CA LEU A 17 23.65 0.83 19.64
C LEU A 17 22.88 2.14 19.83
N PHE A 18 23.59 3.27 19.89
CA PHE A 18 23.00 4.60 19.90
C PHE A 18 22.25 4.90 18.60
N ASP A 19 22.85 4.59 17.45
CA ASP A 19 22.26 4.80 16.13
C ASP A 19 21.04 3.89 15.91
N LEU A 20 21.13 2.62 16.33
CA LEU A 20 19.99 1.69 16.32
C LEU A 20 18.84 2.16 17.22
N ALA A 21 19.16 2.75 18.39
CA ALA A 21 18.18 3.33 19.28
C ALA A 21 17.54 4.59 18.69
N GLN A 22 18.32 5.42 17.98
CA GLN A 22 17.83 6.59 17.25
C GLN A 22 16.92 6.18 16.09
N GLU A 23 17.28 5.18 15.30
CA GLU A 23 16.41 4.61 14.26
C GLU A 23 15.10 4.07 14.84
N LYS A 24 15.17 3.30 15.93
CA LYS A 24 13.98 2.80 16.63
C LYS A 24 13.14 3.94 17.23
N ARG A 25 13.76 5.03 17.67
CA ARG A 25 13.07 6.24 18.18
C ARG A 25 12.41 7.04 17.07
N LEU A 26 13.06 7.19 15.92
CA LEU A 26 12.50 7.80 14.70
C LEU A 26 11.32 6.97 14.17
N GLY A 27 11.41 5.64 14.23
CA GLY A 27 10.29 4.73 13.96
C GLY A 27 9.18 4.77 15.01
N ARG A 28 9.52 5.06 16.28
CA ARG A 28 8.62 5.33 17.41
C ARG A 28 8.31 6.83 17.56
N ASN A 29 8.17 7.57 16.47
CA ASN A 29 7.51 8.87 16.53
C ASN A 29 5.99 8.62 16.70
N THR A 30 5.59 8.07 17.84
CA THR A 30 4.19 7.93 18.25
C THR A 30 3.85 9.08 19.16
N PRO A 31 3.48 10.27 18.64
CA PRO A 31 2.86 11.26 19.48
C PRO A 31 1.47 10.70 19.81
N PHE A 32 1.32 10.27 21.07
CA PHE A 32 0.04 10.06 21.73
C PHE A 32 -0.74 8.79 21.28
N THR A 33 -0.33 7.62 21.78
CA THR A 33 -1.12 6.36 21.74
C THR A 33 -1.96 6.13 23.00
N ARG A 34 -1.86 7.00 24.02
CA ARG A 34 -2.65 6.92 25.27
C ARG A 34 -3.09 8.30 25.73
N GLY A 35 -4.27 8.38 26.35
CA GLY A 35 -4.79 9.60 26.98
C GLY A 35 -5.85 10.36 26.17
N LYS A 36 -6.35 11.47 26.72
CA LYS A 36 -7.50 12.22 26.19
C LYS A 36 -7.33 12.71 24.75
N ALA A 37 -6.11 12.98 24.27
CA ALA A 37 -5.90 13.47 22.91
C ALA A 37 -6.14 12.41 21.82
N VAL A 38 -6.20 11.10 22.15
CA VAL A 38 -6.58 10.05 21.18
C VAL A 38 -8.07 10.13 20.88
N THR A 39 -8.91 10.21 21.92
CA THR A 39 -10.38 10.22 21.81
C THR A 39 -10.96 11.62 21.60
N ALA A 40 -10.20 12.68 21.90
CA ALA A 40 -10.67 14.05 21.71
C ALA A 40 -11.00 14.34 20.24
N PRO A 41 -12.02 15.18 19.96
CA PRO A 41 -12.50 15.45 18.60
C PRO A 41 -11.60 16.47 17.88
N TYR A 42 -10.29 16.23 17.85
CA TYR A 42 -9.29 17.11 17.22
C TYR A 42 -8.37 16.27 16.35
N TYR A 43 -8.62 16.24 15.04
CA TYR A 43 -7.93 15.35 14.10
C TYR A 43 -6.43 15.65 13.95
N LEU A 44 -6.04 16.91 14.08
CA LEU A 44 -4.64 17.35 13.92
C LEU A 44 -3.85 17.37 15.25
N SER A 45 -4.36 16.69 16.28
CA SER A 45 -3.70 16.58 17.57
C SER A 45 -2.28 16.02 17.44
N GLY A 46 -1.28 16.84 17.79
CA GLY A 46 0.15 16.48 17.71
C GLY A 46 0.78 16.65 16.32
N LEU A 47 0.01 17.06 15.31
CA LEU A 47 0.50 17.36 13.96
C LEU A 47 0.59 18.86 13.68
N LEU A 48 -0.27 19.66 14.33
CA LEU A 48 -0.38 21.11 14.10
C LEU A 48 0.61 21.90 14.96
N VAL A 49 1.48 22.66 14.31
CA VAL A 49 2.58 23.44 14.91
C VAL A 49 2.43 24.91 14.55
N CYS A 50 2.60 25.80 15.52
CA CYS A 50 2.56 27.25 15.30
C CYS A 50 3.88 27.72 14.68
N SER A 51 3.86 28.85 13.99
CA SER A 51 5.08 29.55 13.54
C SER A 51 6.07 29.88 14.67
N CYS A 52 5.66 29.85 15.95
CA CYS A 52 6.55 29.95 17.11
C CYS A 52 7.21 28.62 17.54
N GLY A 53 7.07 27.56 16.73
CA GLY A 53 7.67 26.24 16.97
C GLY A 53 6.95 25.35 17.99
N HIS A 54 5.91 25.84 18.66
CA HIS A 54 5.14 25.06 19.65
C HIS A 54 3.89 24.43 19.03
N ASN A 55 3.53 23.24 19.49
CA ASN A 55 2.30 22.55 19.07
C ASN A 55 1.04 23.36 19.44
N LEU A 56 0.03 23.31 18.58
CA LEU A 56 -1.29 23.81 18.92
C LEU A 56 -2.05 22.77 19.77
N GLN A 57 -2.83 23.26 20.71
CA GLN A 57 -3.65 22.47 21.63
C GLN A 57 -5.13 22.70 21.34
N GLY A 58 -5.94 21.63 21.45
CA GLY A 58 -7.38 21.74 21.31
C GLY A 58 -8.01 22.40 22.54
N GLN A 59 -8.79 23.45 22.34
CA GLN A 59 -9.54 24.16 23.37
C GLN A 59 -11.03 24.17 23.03
N THR A 60 -11.83 23.59 23.92
CA THR A 60 -13.29 23.61 23.81
C THR A 60 -13.85 24.77 24.62
N LYS A 61 -14.64 25.65 24.00
CA LYS A 61 -15.37 26.73 24.67
C LYS A 61 -16.86 26.44 24.67
N THR A 62 -17.53 26.68 25.79
CA THR A 62 -18.96 26.45 25.94
C THR A 62 -19.69 27.78 26.04
N SER A 63 -20.81 27.93 25.32
CA SER A 63 -21.59 29.19 25.23
C SER A 63 -22.30 29.63 26.52
N GLY A 64 -22.04 28.99 27.66
CA GLY A 64 -22.72 29.25 28.94
C GLY A 64 -22.62 28.07 29.92
N LYS A 65 -23.30 28.18 31.07
CA LYS A 65 -23.33 27.16 32.15
C LYS A 65 -24.62 26.32 32.22
N ARG A 66 -25.63 26.57 31.37
CA ARG A 66 -26.96 25.93 31.42
C ARG A 66 -27.01 24.61 30.61
N LYS A 67 -28.03 23.76 30.87
CA LYS A 67 -28.35 22.60 30.02
C LYS A 67 -28.70 23.09 28.61
N GLY A 68 -28.03 22.55 27.59
CA GLY A 68 -28.22 22.93 26.17
C GLY A 68 -27.14 23.85 25.59
N CYS A 69 -26.08 24.20 26.33
CA CYS A 69 -25.04 25.07 25.80
C CYS A 69 -24.25 24.43 24.63
N ARG A 70 -24.10 25.21 23.55
CA ARG A 70 -23.28 24.84 22.39
C ARG A 70 -21.80 24.82 22.78
N LYS A 71 -21.09 23.79 22.30
CA LYS A 71 -19.64 23.66 22.41
C LYS A 71 -19.00 24.07 21.09
N TYR A 72 -17.96 24.86 21.19
CA TYR A 72 -17.14 25.33 20.07
C TYR A 72 -15.72 24.80 20.25
N HIS A 73 -15.11 24.36 19.15
CA HIS A 73 -13.81 23.73 19.14
C HIS A 73 -12.78 24.61 18.44
N TYR A 74 -11.69 24.90 19.13
CA TYR A 74 -10.62 25.76 18.62
C TYR A 74 -9.27 25.10 18.83
N TYR A 75 -8.29 25.51 18.04
CA TYR A 75 -6.88 25.29 18.30
C TYR A 75 -6.24 26.58 18.84
N THR A 76 -5.44 26.46 19.90
CA THR A 76 -4.68 27.56 20.49
C THR A 76 -3.20 27.22 20.53
N CYS A 77 -2.32 28.23 20.46
CA CYS A 77 -0.88 28.00 20.55
C CYS A 77 -0.49 27.52 21.96
N GLY A 78 0.10 26.32 22.07
CA GLY A 78 0.58 25.80 23.35
C GLY A 78 1.68 26.66 23.98
N GLY A 79 2.52 27.32 23.16
CA GLY A 79 3.53 28.27 23.63
C GLY A 79 2.92 29.46 24.37
N TYR A 80 1.83 30.02 23.84
CA TYR A 80 1.07 31.08 24.54
C TYR A 80 0.38 30.55 25.80
N VAL A 81 -0.22 29.36 25.76
CA VAL A 81 -0.91 28.77 26.92
C VAL A 81 0.07 28.52 28.08
N MET A 82 1.29 28.04 27.79
CA MET A 82 2.26 27.67 28.83
C MET A 82 3.13 28.83 29.29
N LYS A 83 3.53 29.72 28.37
CA LYS A 83 4.54 30.78 28.62
C LYS A 83 4.00 32.20 28.41
N GLY A 84 2.76 32.34 27.94
CA GLY A 84 2.10 33.62 27.77
C GLY A 84 2.59 34.41 26.55
N ARG A 85 2.41 35.74 26.62
CA ARG A 85 2.63 36.68 25.52
C ARG A 85 4.10 36.82 25.10
N THR A 86 5.02 36.37 25.94
CA THR A 86 6.47 36.40 25.67
C THR A 86 6.86 35.46 24.53
N VAL A 87 6.10 34.39 24.29
CA VAL A 87 6.41 33.37 23.26
C VAL A 87 5.53 33.49 22.02
N CYS A 88 4.24 33.79 22.19
CA CYS A 88 3.33 33.91 21.06
C CYS A 88 2.14 34.83 21.39
N LYS A 89 1.33 35.21 20.39
CA LYS A 89 0.10 35.98 20.61
C LYS A 89 -1.07 35.05 20.95
N SER A 90 -2.03 35.54 21.72
CA SER A 90 -3.32 34.88 21.91
C SER A 90 -4.13 34.90 20.61
N TYR A 91 -4.57 33.74 20.15
CA TYR A 91 -5.54 33.61 19.05
C TYR A 91 -6.33 32.31 19.21
N LEU A 92 -7.49 32.25 18.54
CA LEU A 92 -8.35 31.07 18.47
C LEU A 92 -8.51 30.70 17.00
N LEU A 93 -7.98 29.55 16.62
CA LEU A 93 -8.15 29.01 15.27
C LEU A 93 -9.36 28.06 15.28
N PRO A 94 -10.47 28.35 14.57
CA PRO A 94 -11.60 27.43 14.49
C PRO A 94 -11.16 26.07 13.96
N LYS A 95 -11.54 24.99 14.64
CA LYS A 95 -11.14 23.62 14.28
C LYS A 95 -11.50 23.29 12.83
N GLU A 96 -12.71 23.62 12.41
CA GLU A 96 -13.25 23.30 11.08
C GLU A 96 -12.49 24.05 9.97
N SER A 97 -11.98 25.25 10.27
CA SER A 97 -11.25 26.08 9.30
C SER A 97 -9.92 25.49 8.84
N ILE A 98 -9.32 24.61 9.66
CA ILE A 98 -8.04 23.98 9.35
C ILE A 98 -8.21 22.49 9.01
N GLU A 99 -9.07 21.77 9.70
CA GLU A 99 -9.22 20.33 9.49
C GLU A 99 -9.86 20.00 8.14
N GLY A 100 -10.91 20.72 7.73
CA GLY A 100 -11.60 20.48 6.46
C GLY A 100 -10.66 20.59 5.26
N PRO A 101 -9.93 21.71 5.10
CA PRO A 101 -8.96 21.86 4.02
C PRO A 101 -7.83 20.82 4.05
N VAL A 102 -7.35 20.43 5.23
CA VAL A 102 -6.29 19.42 5.35
C VAL A 102 -6.78 18.03 4.93
N LEU A 103 -7.99 17.63 5.36
CA LEU A 103 -8.61 16.37 4.94
C LEU A 103 -8.88 16.35 3.43
N ALA A 104 -9.41 17.44 2.87
CA ALA A 104 -9.65 17.56 1.44
C ALA A 104 -8.36 17.50 0.61
N ALA A 105 -7.30 18.18 1.07
CA ALA A 105 -5.98 18.13 0.42
C ALA A 105 -5.37 16.72 0.47
N LEU A 106 -5.54 16.00 1.59
CA LEU A 106 -5.12 14.61 1.70
C LEU A 106 -5.90 13.70 0.75
N ALA A 107 -7.23 13.80 0.72
CA ALA A 107 -8.07 13.01 -0.18
C ALA A 107 -7.70 13.22 -1.65
N LYS A 108 -7.50 14.49 -2.06
CA LYS A 108 -7.06 14.84 -3.41
C LYS A 108 -5.68 14.25 -3.73
N ARG A 109 -4.74 14.31 -2.77
CA ARG A 109 -3.39 13.79 -2.96
C ARG A 109 -3.37 12.27 -3.06
N ILE A 110 -4.18 11.57 -2.28
CA ILE A 110 -4.31 10.11 -2.36
C ILE A 110 -4.87 9.70 -3.73
N LYS A 111 -5.92 10.39 -4.21
CA LYS A 111 -6.46 10.17 -5.56
C LYS A 111 -5.40 10.42 -6.65
N ALA A 112 -4.66 11.52 -6.56
CA ALA A 112 -3.65 11.90 -7.55
C ALA A 112 -2.39 11.01 -7.53
N GLN A 113 -1.85 10.71 -6.34
CA GLN A 113 -0.62 9.91 -6.19
C GLN A 113 -0.86 8.43 -6.38
N GLY A 114 -2.05 7.93 -6.06
CA GLY A 114 -2.38 6.52 -6.26
C GLY A 114 -2.52 6.13 -7.73
N ARG A 115 -2.49 7.07 -8.69
CA ARG A 115 -2.84 6.82 -10.10
C ARG A 115 -4.05 5.88 -10.18
N ILE A 116 -4.99 6.02 -9.26
CA ILE A 116 -5.92 4.93 -8.92
C ILE A 116 -6.76 4.59 -10.14
N ASP A 117 -7.15 5.62 -10.90
CA ASP A 117 -7.89 5.48 -12.14
C ASP A 117 -7.05 4.86 -13.26
N ALA A 118 -5.75 5.14 -13.34
CA ALA A 118 -4.86 4.52 -14.32
C ALA A 118 -4.51 3.06 -13.96
N ILE A 119 -4.35 2.75 -12.67
CA ILE A 119 -4.20 1.39 -12.17
C ILE A 119 -5.51 0.63 -12.41
N ARG A 120 -6.67 1.23 -12.12
CA ARG A 120 -7.99 0.66 -12.38
C ARG A 120 -8.17 0.38 -13.87
N ALA A 121 -7.84 1.33 -14.75
CA ALA A 121 -7.91 1.16 -16.19
C ALA A 121 -6.94 0.07 -16.71
N GLN A 122 -5.72 -0.02 -16.18
CA GLN A 122 -4.79 -1.10 -16.52
C GLN A 122 -5.32 -2.47 -16.06
N VAL A 123 -5.86 -2.55 -14.85
CA VAL A 123 -6.45 -3.78 -14.31
C VAL A 123 -7.67 -4.21 -15.13
N GLU A 124 -8.54 -3.27 -15.53
CA GLU A 124 -9.69 -3.53 -16.40
C GLU A 124 -9.26 -3.99 -17.80
N SER A 125 -8.22 -3.38 -18.39
CA SER A 125 -7.65 -3.81 -19.66
C SER A 125 -7.09 -5.25 -19.58
N LEU A 126 -6.34 -5.55 -18.52
CA LEU A 126 -5.82 -6.90 -18.26
C LEU A 126 -6.94 -7.93 -17.98
N LEU A 127 -8.07 -7.49 -17.41
CA LEU A 127 -9.26 -8.32 -17.24
C LEU A 127 -9.94 -8.63 -18.59
N ALA A 128 -10.02 -7.66 -19.49
CA ALA A 128 -10.59 -7.83 -20.83
C ALA A 128 -9.74 -8.75 -21.72
N GLU A 129 -8.41 -8.58 -21.73
CA GLU A 129 -7.47 -9.47 -22.44
C GLU A 129 -7.53 -10.93 -21.96
N TYR A 130 -7.98 -11.17 -20.73
CA TYR A 130 -8.14 -12.51 -20.21
C TYR A 130 -9.40 -13.23 -20.73
N GLY A 131 -10.44 -12.48 -21.09
CA GLY A 131 -11.61 -13.05 -21.77
C GLY A 131 -11.19 -13.74 -23.07
N SER A 132 -10.34 -13.08 -23.86
CA SER A 132 -9.80 -13.65 -25.11
C SER A 132 -8.72 -14.72 -24.87
N ALA A 133 -7.91 -14.62 -23.83
CA ALA A 133 -6.94 -15.67 -23.49
C ALA A 133 -7.63 -16.99 -23.06
N ALA A 134 -8.78 -16.91 -22.37
CA ALA A 134 -9.58 -18.09 -22.00
C ALA A 134 -10.11 -18.84 -23.23
N GLU A 135 -10.53 -18.11 -24.27
CA GLU A 135 -10.91 -18.68 -25.58
C GLU A 135 -9.72 -19.43 -26.22
N SER A 136 -8.51 -18.87 -26.17
CA SER A 136 -7.32 -19.54 -26.71
C SER A 136 -7.00 -20.89 -26.04
N VAL A 137 -7.22 -21.02 -24.72
CA VAL A 137 -6.98 -22.28 -24.00
C VAL A 137 -8.03 -23.34 -24.36
N SER A 138 -9.29 -22.95 -24.58
CA SER A 138 -10.30 -23.87 -25.10
C SER A 138 -9.99 -24.34 -26.50
N ASP A 139 -9.46 -23.47 -27.36
CA ASP A 139 -9.08 -23.82 -28.73
C ASP A 139 -7.88 -24.77 -28.77
N ILE A 140 -6.85 -24.52 -27.97
CA ILE A 140 -5.71 -25.44 -27.83
C ILE A 140 -6.18 -26.82 -27.33
N ARG A 141 -7.11 -26.86 -26.36
CA ARG A 141 -7.73 -28.12 -25.89
C ARG A 141 -8.56 -28.82 -26.97
N ARG A 142 -9.22 -28.06 -27.86
CA ARG A 142 -9.98 -28.63 -28.98
C ARG A 142 -9.02 -29.27 -29.99
N ARG A 143 -7.99 -28.55 -30.41
CA ARG A 143 -6.95 -29.03 -31.33
C ARG A 143 -6.25 -30.28 -30.80
N SER A 144 -5.90 -30.30 -29.51
CA SER A 144 -5.32 -31.48 -28.85
C SER A 144 -6.25 -32.71 -28.94
N ARG A 145 -7.56 -32.54 -28.70
CA ARG A 145 -8.54 -33.63 -28.85
C ARG A 145 -8.69 -34.12 -30.30
N GLU A 146 -8.64 -33.21 -31.27
CA GLU A 146 -8.68 -33.56 -32.70
C GLU A 146 -7.45 -34.38 -33.11
N VAL A 147 -6.25 -34.01 -32.66
CA VAL A 147 -5.00 -34.77 -32.91
C VAL A 147 -5.08 -36.17 -32.27
N GLU A 148 -5.59 -36.26 -31.04
CA GLU A 148 -5.81 -37.54 -30.35
C GLU A 148 -6.78 -38.45 -31.12
N GLN A 149 -7.83 -37.87 -31.73
CA GLN A 149 -8.79 -38.62 -32.53
C GLN A 149 -8.17 -39.10 -33.85
N ARG A 150 -7.36 -38.27 -34.51
CA ARG A 150 -6.61 -38.66 -35.72
C ARG A 150 -5.63 -39.79 -35.41
N ARG A 151 -4.95 -39.75 -34.26
CA ARG A 151 -4.06 -40.83 -33.80
C ARG A 151 -4.81 -42.15 -33.63
N ARG A 152 -5.95 -42.14 -32.92
CA ARG A 152 -6.83 -43.32 -32.76
C ARG A 152 -7.34 -43.87 -34.09
N ASN A 153 -7.59 -43.00 -35.07
CA ASN A 153 -8.01 -43.44 -36.39
C ASN A 153 -6.88 -44.14 -37.16
N TRP A 154 -5.64 -43.68 -37.03
CA TRP A 154 -4.47 -44.35 -37.59
C TRP A 154 -4.15 -45.67 -36.89
N GLU A 155 -4.30 -45.75 -35.56
CA GLU A 155 -4.19 -47.01 -34.81
C GLU A 155 -5.17 -48.06 -35.36
N LYS A 156 -6.45 -47.69 -35.56
CA LYS A 156 -7.46 -48.57 -36.18
C LYS A 156 -7.19 -48.90 -37.66
N ALA A 157 -6.45 -48.05 -38.36
CA ALA A 157 -6.10 -48.29 -39.77
C ALA A 157 -4.97 -49.31 -39.89
N ILE A 158 -4.04 -49.33 -38.92
CA ILE A 158 -3.01 -50.37 -38.79
C ILE A 158 -3.66 -51.73 -38.58
N ASP A 159 -4.67 -51.83 -37.70
CA ASP A 159 -5.41 -53.07 -37.47
C ASP A 159 -6.11 -53.61 -38.73
N LYS A 160 -6.38 -52.74 -39.71
CA LYS A 160 -7.02 -53.07 -41.00
C LYS A 160 -6.02 -53.39 -42.11
N GLY A 161 -4.72 -53.43 -41.82
CA GLY A 161 -3.68 -53.81 -42.78
C GLY A 161 -3.17 -52.69 -43.70
N VAL A 162 -3.25 -51.43 -43.26
CA VAL A 162 -2.61 -50.30 -43.98
C VAL A 162 -1.08 -50.44 -43.95
N ASN A 163 -0.42 -49.91 -44.98
CA ASN A 163 1.05 -49.87 -45.09
C ASN A 163 1.68 -49.35 -43.78
N MET A 164 2.53 -50.19 -43.19
CA MET A 164 3.12 -49.97 -41.87
C MET A 164 4.09 -48.80 -41.85
N ASP A 165 4.86 -48.58 -42.92
CA ASP A 165 5.83 -47.47 -43.01
C ASP A 165 5.10 -46.11 -43.02
N LEU A 166 4.02 -46.02 -43.81
CA LEU A 166 3.18 -44.83 -43.88
C LEU A 166 2.48 -44.55 -42.53
N ALA A 167 2.08 -45.60 -41.81
CA ALA A 167 1.44 -45.46 -40.51
C ALA A 167 2.42 -44.95 -39.44
N VAL A 168 3.66 -45.47 -39.42
CA VAL A 168 4.72 -45.03 -38.50
C VAL A 168 5.08 -43.57 -38.71
N GLU A 169 5.21 -43.11 -39.96
CA GLU A 169 5.50 -41.71 -40.28
C GLU A 169 4.38 -40.77 -39.81
N ASN A 170 3.11 -41.14 -40.03
CA ASN A 170 1.97 -40.35 -39.60
C ASN A 170 1.80 -40.30 -38.08
N LEU A 171 2.02 -41.41 -37.37
CA LEU A 171 1.99 -41.43 -35.89
C LEU A 171 3.09 -40.52 -35.31
N LYS A 172 4.33 -40.62 -35.82
CA LYS A 172 5.44 -39.75 -35.37
C LYS A 172 5.11 -38.26 -35.53
N ARG A 173 4.49 -37.90 -36.65
CA ARG A 173 4.05 -36.52 -36.90
C ARG A 173 2.96 -36.07 -35.92
N LEU A 174 1.96 -36.91 -35.65
CA LEU A 174 0.87 -36.60 -34.72
C LEU A 174 1.36 -36.54 -33.27
N ASP A 175 2.31 -37.38 -32.88
CA ASP A 175 2.93 -37.34 -31.55
C ASP A 175 3.73 -36.04 -31.36
N ALA A 176 4.51 -35.60 -32.36
CA ALA A 176 5.21 -34.32 -32.33
C ALA A 176 4.24 -33.12 -32.26
N GLU A 177 3.13 -33.17 -33.00
CA GLU A 177 2.08 -32.14 -32.95
C GLU A 177 1.41 -32.09 -31.57
N LYS A 178 1.17 -33.26 -30.94
CA LYS A 178 0.62 -33.36 -29.59
C LYS A 178 1.57 -32.79 -28.54
N GLU A 179 2.86 -33.15 -28.58
CA GLU A 179 3.87 -32.59 -27.66
C GLU A 179 4.02 -31.07 -27.80
N ALA A 180 3.88 -30.53 -29.02
CA ALA A 180 3.88 -29.08 -29.23
C ALA A 180 2.65 -28.42 -28.56
N LEU A 181 1.45 -28.99 -28.76
CA LEU A 181 0.21 -28.49 -28.16
C LEU A 181 0.20 -28.61 -26.63
N GLU A 182 0.79 -29.67 -26.06
CA GLU A 182 0.90 -29.84 -24.61
C GLU A 182 1.84 -28.83 -23.97
N ARG A 183 2.97 -28.52 -24.63
CA ARG A 183 3.88 -27.45 -24.20
C ARG A 183 3.20 -26.08 -24.24
N GLU A 184 2.48 -25.79 -25.31
CA GLU A 184 1.71 -24.54 -25.46
C GLU A 184 0.63 -24.41 -24.39
N LEU A 185 -0.07 -25.51 -24.08
CA LEU A 185 -1.08 -25.57 -23.01
C LEU A 185 -0.46 -25.36 -21.63
N ALA A 186 0.72 -25.93 -21.35
CA ALA A 186 1.43 -25.75 -20.09
C ALA A 186 1.84 -24.29 -19.87
N LEU A 187 2.41 -23.64 -20.89
CA LEU A 187 2.76 -22.22 -20.86
C LEU A 187 1.52 -21.34 -20.65
N ALA A 188 0.43 -21.61 -21.36
CA ALA A 188 -0.81 -20.88 -21.21
C ALA A 188 -1.43 -21.03 -19.81
N ARG A 189 -1.33 -22.21 -19.19
CA ARG A 189 -1.79 -22.46 -17.80
C ARG A 189 -0.96 -21.69 -16.78
N THR A 190 0.37 -21.71 -16.89
CA THR A 190 1.26 -21.01 -15.96
C THR A 190 1.07 -19.49 -16.04
N ARG A 191 0.92 -18.95 -17.25
CA ARG A 191 0.56 -17.54 -17.47
C ARG A 191 -0.79 -17.22 -16.83
N LYS A 192 -1.79 -18.08 -17.03
CA LYS A 192 -3.13 -17.93 -16.42
C LYS A 192 -3.09 -17.89 -14.89
N THR A 193 -2.29 -18.73 -14.23
CA THR A 193 -2.16 -18.73 -12.77
C THR A 193 -1.50 -17.46 -12.24
N LEU A 194 -0.42 -17.00 -12.88
CA LEU A 194 0.25 -15.75 -12.52
C LEU A 194 -0.70 -14.54 -12.69
N ASP A 195 -1.47 -14.52 -13.78
CA ASP A 195 -2.41 -13.43 -14.06
C ASP A 195 -3.61 -13.40 -13.08
N VAL A 196 -4.07 -14.55 -12.59
CA VAL A 196 -5.12 -14.63 -11.55
C VAL A 196 -4.64 -14.05 -10.22
N ASP A 197 -3.38 -14.32 -9.87
CA ASP A 197 -2.77 -13.82 -8.63
C ASP A 197 -2.63 -12.28 -8.68
N VAL A 198 -2.21 -11.76 -9.83
CA VAL A 198 -2.15 -10.31 -10.09
C VAL A 198 -3.53 -9.65 -9.98
N LYS A 199 -4.60 -10.31 -10.45
CA LYS A 199 -5.99 -9.81 -10.35
C LYS A 199 -6.54 -9.83 -8.94
N ALA A 200 -6.21 -10.85 -8.15
CA ALA A 200 -6.61 -10.92 -6.75
C ALA A 200 -5.94 -9.78 -5.97
N ALA A 201 -4.62 -9.65 -6.10
CA ALA A 201 -3.86 -8.56 -5.48
C ALA A 201 -4.36 -7.17 -5.91
N SER A 202 -4.65 -6.99 -7.20
CA SER A 202 -5.16 -5.70 -7.72
C SER A 202 -6.54 -5.34 -7.16
N ARG A 203 -7.46 -6.30 -7.03
CA ARG A 203 -8.78 -6.08 -6.42
C ARG A 203 -8.68 -5.72 -4.94
N GLU A 204 -7.79 -6.37 -4.20
CA GLU A 204 -7.55 -6.04 -2.79
C GLU A 204 -6.98 -4.64 -2.61
N ILE A 205 -6.05 -4.22 -3.48
CA ILE A 205 -5.50 -2.86 -3.46
C ILE A 205 -6.62 -1.84 -3.71
N LEU A 206 -7.46 -2.06 -4.73
CA LEU A 206 -8.58 -1.15 -5.04
C LEU A 206 -9.59 -1.10 -3.89
N ALA A 207 -9.95 -2.24 -3.31
CA ALA A 207 -10.84 -2.29 -2.15
C ALA A 207 -10.25 -1.59 -0.92
N GLY A 208 -8.94 -1.71 -0.69
CA GLY A 208 -8.23 -0.99 0.37
C GLY A 208 -8.24 0.53 0.17
N LEU A 209 -8.19 1.00 -1.07
CA LEU A 209 -8.29 2.42 -1.41
C LEU A 209 -9.70 2.97 -1.23
N ASP A 210 -10.72 2.22 -1.61
CA ASP A 210 -12.13 2.61 -1.41
C ASP A 210 -12.46 2.67 0.09
N ARG A 211 -11.98 1.68 0.86
CA ARG A 211 -12.10 1.68 2.33
C ARG A 211 -11.42 2.89 2.96
N LEU A 212 -10.27 3.31 2.44
CA LEU A 212 -9.58 4.49 2.94
C LEU A 212 -10.36 5.79 2.66
N GLN A 213 -11.02 5.90 1.49
CA GLN A 213 -11.91 7.04 1.22
C GLN A 213 -13.12 7.04 2.16
N GLU A 214 -13.73 5.88 2.39
CA GLU A 214 -14.86 5.74 3.30
C GLU A 214 -14.49 6.12 4.74
N VAL A 215 -13.33 5.69 5.23
CA VAL A 215 -12.85 6.05 6.56
C VAL A 215 -12.55 7.55 6.67
N LEU A 216 -12.06 8.19 5.62
CA LEU A 216 -11.86 9.65 5.63
C LEU A 216 -13.17 10.44 5.71
N GLU A 217 -14.27 9.90 5.18
CA GLU A 217 -15.57 10.57 5.16
C GLU A 217 -16.45 10.25 6.38
N LYS A 218 -16.49 8.97 6.80
CA LYS A 218 -17.43 8.44 7.81
C LYS A 218 -16.74 7.67 8.94
N GLY A 219 -15.42 7.56 8.91
CA GLY A 219 -14.66 6.81 9.90
C GLY A 219 -14.72 7.44 11.29
N SER A 220 -14.42 6.62 12.29
CA SER A 220 -14.29 7.07 13.66
C SER A 220 -13.10 8.03 13.81
N VAL A 221 -13.12 8.85 14.87
CA VAL A 221 -12.07 9.84 15.14
C VAL A 221 -10.68 9.22 15.26
N ALA A 222 -10.60 8.00 15.77
CA ALA A 222 -9.35 7.27 15.92
C ALA A 222 -8.78 6.83 14.56
N GLU A 223 -9.64 6.34 13.66
CA GLU A 223 -9.24 5.86 12.34
C GLU A 223 -8.78 7.02 11.44
N VAL A 224 -9.54 8.12 11.42
CA VAL A 224 -9.16 9.34 10.68
C VAL A 224 -7.81 9.88 11.16
N LYS A 225 -7.56 9.89 12.48
CA LYS A 225 -6.27 10.29 13.04
C LYS A 225 -5.13 9.35 12.65
N ALA A 226 -5.39 8.05 12.61
CA ALA A 226 -4.38 7.07 12.21
C ALA A 226 -3.95 7.30 10.76
N ILE A 227 -4.92 7.54 9.86
CA ILE A 227 -4.64 7.90 8.47
C ILE A 227 -3.88 9.23 8.40
N LEU A 228 -4.36 10.29 9.06
CA LEU A 228 -3.67 11.59 9.02
C LEU A 228 -2.20 11.47 9.46
N ARG A 229 -1.90 10.70 10.50
CA ARG A 229 -0.51 10.50 10.97
C ARG A 229 0.34 9.68 10.00
N ALA A 230 -0.27 8.74 9.28
CA ALA A 230 0.46 7.94 8.30
C ALA A 230 0.87 8.76 7.07
N TYR A 231 0.08 9.78 6.69
CA TYR A 231 0.28 10.54 5.44
C TYR A 231 0.76 11.98 5.64
N ILE A 232 0.57 12.55 6.83
CA ILE A 232 0.95 13.92 7.16
C ILE A 232 2.03 13.88 8.23
N GLY A 233 3.19 14.47 7.92
CA GLY A 233 4.30 14.59 8.86
C GLY A 233 4.11 15.75 9.83
N ARG A 234 3.84 16.95 9.32
CA ARG A 234 3.65 18.16 10.14
C ARG A 234 2.77 19.17 9.40
N VAL A 235 1.91 19.87 10.14
CA VAL A 235 1.15 21.02 9.64
C VAL A 235 1.65 22.28 10.35
N GLU A 236 2.29 23.18 9.61
CA GLU A 236 2.76 24.46 10.15
C GLU A 236 1.71 25.54 9.92
N TYR A 237 1.25 26.20 10.97
CA TYR A 237 0.30 27.30 10.91
C TYR A 237 0.96 28.63 11.27
N ASP A 238 0.94 29.57 10.32
CA ASP A 238 1.36 30.95 10.53
C ASP A 238 0.15 31.84 10.82
N HIS A 239 -0.04 32.15 12.11
CA HIS A 239 -1.11 33.01 12.59
C HIS A 239 -0.99 34.49 12.15
N LYS A 240 0.21 34.96 11.74
CA LYS A 240 0.38 36.33 11.25
C LYS A 240 -0.16 36.51 9.83
N LYS A 241 0.01 35.48 9.00
CA LYS A 241 -0.41 35.46 7.59
C LYS A 241 -1.71 34.71 7.36
N ASN A 242 -2.25 34.08 8.42
CA ASN A 242 -3.37 33.16 8.38
C ASN A 242 -3.23 32.06 7.30
N ARG A 243 -2.05 31.45 7.23
CA ARG A 243 -1.73 30.40 6.26
C ARG A 243 -1.22 29.14 6.94
N ALA A 244 -1.63 27.99 6.43
CA ALA A 244 -1.12 26.69 6.86
C ALA A 244 -0.29 26.05 5.73
N ARG A 245 0.84 25.42 6.09
CA ARG A 245 1.64 24.57 5.20
C ARG A 245 1.54 23.14 5.69
N VAL A 246 1.16 22.23 4.81
CA VAL A 246 1.00 20.80 5.11
C VAL A 246 2.18 20.04 4.52
N GLY A 247 2.99 19.43 5.38
CA GLY A 247 4.05 18.51 5.00
C GLY A 247 3.48 17.11 4.82
N PHE A 248 3.29 16.69 3.58
CA PHE A 248 2.89 15.32 3.25
C PHE A 248 4.10 14.39 3.23
N LEU A 249 3.99 13.24 3.88
CA LEU A 249 4.99 12.18 3.80
C LEU A 249 4.91 11.54 2.41
N ARG A 250 6.06 11.23 1.81
CA ARG A 250 6.12 10.48 0.56
C ARG A 250 5.68 9.05 0.88
N LEU A 251 4.59 8.62 0.25
CA LEU A 251 4.07 7.26 0.41
C LEU A 251 5.16 6.26 -0.01
N PRO A 252 5.59 5.33 0.87
CA PRO A 252 6.42 4.22 0.43
C PRO A 252 5.57 3.33 -0.49
N PRO A 253 6.03 2.99 -1.71
CA PRO A 253 5.25 2.22 -2.69
C PRO A 253 4.70 0.88 -2.18
N ARG A 254 5.30 0.30 -1.12
CA ARG A 254 4.94 -1.02 -0.55
C ARG A 254 4.22 -0.98 0.80
N ALA A 255 4.24 0.14 1.53
CA ALA A 255 3.83 0.16 2.94
C ALA A 255 2.31 0.22 3.15
N LEU A 256 1.54 0.66 2.15
CA LEU A 256 0.07 0.74 2.21
C LEU A 256 -0.57 -0.65 2.34
N ILE A 257 -0.08 -1.61 1.56
CA ILE A 257 -0.68 -2.95 1.46
C ILE A 257 -0.46 -3.72 2.77
N SER A 258 0.74 -3.64 3.35
CA SER A 258 1.08 -4.37 4.58
C SER A 258 0.36 -3.90 5.86
N LYS A 259 -0.10 -2.64 5.92
CA LYS A 259 -0.70 -2.04 7.14
C LYS A 259 -2.22 -1.97 7.12
N LEU A 260 -2.84 -2.09 5.94
CA LEU A 260 -4.29 -2.06 5.75
C LEU A 260 -4.88 -3.45 5.43
N ALA A 261 -4.05 -4.44 5.12
CA ALA A 261 -4.47 -5.80 4.90
C ALA A 261 -4.68 -6.56 6.23
N PRO A 262 -5.76 -7.38 6.36
CA PRO A 262 -5.86 -8.35 7.45
C PRO A 262 -4.68 -9.33 7.39
N GLU A 263 -4.30 -9.93 8.53
CA GLU A 263 -3.09 -10.77 8.64
C GLU A 263 -3.03 -11.93 7.62
N SER A 264 -4.18 -12.34 7.09
CA SER A 264 -4.34 -13.37 6.06
C SER A 264 -3.75 -13.00 4.68
N ALA A 265 -3.40 -11.74 4.43
CA ALA A 265 -2.85 -11.26 3.16
C ALA A 265 -1.36 -10.84 3.25
N ARG A 266 -0.65 -11.25 4.32
CA ARG A 266 0.82 -11.17 4.35
C ARG A 266 1.41 -12.25 3.43
N ILE A 267 1.54 -11.96 2.15
CA ILE A 267 2.33 -12.80 1.24
C ILE A 267 3.78 -12.73 1.71
N SER A 268 4.25 -13.81 2.33
CA SER A 268 5.67 -14.02 2.59
C SER A 268 6.32 -14.35 1.24
N VAL A 269 6.91 -13.34 0.61
CA VAL A 269 7.86 -13.59 -0.47
C VAL A 269 9.12 -14.11 0.21
N VAL A 270 9.19 -15.43 0.37
CA VAL A 270 10.43 -16.12 0.69
C VAL A 270 11.37 -15.83 -0.47
N ALA A 271 12.39 -15.00 -0.22
CA ALA A 271 13.52 -14.88 -1.13
C ALA A 271 14.02 -16.30 -1.39
N GLY A 272 14.01 -16.72 -2.65
CA GLY A 272 14.40 -18.07 -3.05
C GLY A 272 15.70 -18.45 -2.36
N ALA A 273 15.64 -19.53 -1.59
CA ALA A 273 16.82 -20.19 -1.06
C ALA A 273 17.77 -20.47 -2.23
N GLY A 274 19.05 -20.16 -1.99
CA GLY A 274 20.11 -20.22 -2.97
C GLY A 274 20.14 -21.53 -3.74
N PHE A 275 20.15 -21.41 -5.06
CA PHE A 275 20.80 -22.38 -5.92
C PHE A 275 22.29 -22.35 -5.57
N GLU A 276 22.79 -23.38 -4.90
CA GLU A 276 24.22 -23.67 -4.86
C GLU A 276 24.65 -24.00 -6.30
N PRO A 277 25.67 -23.32 -6.88
CA PRO A 277 26.27 -23.83 -8.10
C PRO A 277 27.04 -25.10 -7.76
N ALA A 278 26.74 -26.19 -8.47
CA ALA A 278 27.55 -27.39 -8.44
C ALA A 278 29.00 -27.05 -8.84
N THR A 279 29.91 -27.09 -7.88
CA THR A 279 31.34 -27.19 -8.15
C THR A 279 31.62 -28.61 -8.65
N PHE A 280 31.57 -28.77 -9.97
CA PHE A 280 32.31 -29.83 -10.64
C PHE A 280 33.79 -29.43 -10.67
N GLY A 281 34.64 -30.42 -10.43
CA GLY A 281 36.02 -30.28 -9.98
C GLY A 281 36.99 -29.55 -10.92
N LEU A 282 38.08 -29.11 -10.30
CA LEU A 282 39.45 -29.43 -10.69
C LEU A 282 40.29 -29.59 -9.42
#